data_AF-A0AAD8XJ44-F1
#
_entry.id   AF-A0AAD8XJ44-F1
#
_cell.length_a   1.000
_cell.length_b   1.000
_cell.length_c   1.000
_cell.angle_alpha   90.00
_cell.angle_beta   90.00
_cell.angle_gamma   90.00
#
_symmetry.space_group_name_H-M   'P 1'
#
loop_
_entity.id
_entity.type
_entity.pdbx_description
1 polymer ?
#
loop_
_entity_poly.entity_id
_entity_poly.type
_entity_poly.pdbx_seq_one_letter_code
_entity_poly.pdbx_strand_id
1 'polypeptide(L)'
;MPESQRSAWSSRADLLLRPVERPVGYLKRASIAAWFPIRGIWYFLRNKEFYPLFLSRLLPLSIISFLVYFILFTFAFLPQFALLAIFHGWGAWVNAVVLVLGEGLVVIQGLFEGFFVDECRVDVFDATLIKESQTELVAPHRILFPDAPTAVKMLGKPTTPAAFTPWSMIQIIELIVFLPLNFVPVVGTPAFIIITGTRLGKLAHYRWFHLRGLSKKEAKNEIRARTWEYVWFGTVAMILELIPVLSFFFLLTTSAGAGLWAARIEDEKKKRAVDALIGEPLPPPPPYEDDPV
;
A
#
# COMPACT_ATOMS: atom_id res chain seq x y z
N MET A 1 16.75 50.10 14.79
CA MET A 1 15.64 49.37 15.45
C MET A 1 16.24 48.21 16.23
N PRO A 2 16.03 48.11 17.54
CA PRO A 2 16.79 47.19 18.39
C PRO A 2 16.32 45.73 18.20
N GLU A 3 17.28 44.80 18.16
CA GLU A 3 17.11 43.35 17.97
C GLU A 3 16.11 42.69 18.94
N SER A 4 15.91 43.27 20.12
CA SER A 4 14.96 42.78 21.13
C SER A 4 13.50 42.83 20.66
N GLN A 5 13.15 43.76 19.76
CA GLN A 5 11.80 43.79 19.20
C GLN A 5 11.62 42.66 18.17
N ARG A 6 12.63 42.32 17.35
CA ARG A 6 12.48 41.30 16.29
C ARG A 6 12.21 39.89 16.85
N SER A 7 12.84 39.50 17.96
CA SER A 7 12.61 38.17 18.57
C SER A 7 11.26 38.04 19.29
N ALA A 8 10.74 39.15 19.82
CA ALA A 8 9.43 39.19 20.46
C ALA A 8 8.28 39.15 19.44
N TRP A 9 8.46 39.76 18.26
CA TRP A 9 7.51 39.71 17.15
C TRP A 9 7.45 38.34 16.48
N SER A 10 8.58 37.64 16.28
CA SER A 10 8.59 36.26 15.77
C SER A 10 7.90 35.30 16.74
N SER A 11 8.21 35.39 18.04
CA SER A 11 7.62 34.52 19.06
C SER A 11 6.09 34.67 19.18
N ARG A 12 5.56 35.89 19.00
CA ARG A 12 4.11 36.14 19.04
C ARG A 12 3.40 35.70 17.76
N ALA A 13 4.02 35.89 16.59
CA ALA A 13 3.51 35.37 15.33
C ALA A 13 3.47 33.83 15.33
N ASP A 14 4.55 33.18 15.79
CA ASP A 14 4.62 31.71 15.92
C ASP A 14 3.56 31.17 16.89
N LEU A 15 3.29 31.87 18.00
CA LEU A 15 2.24 31.49 18.95
C LEU A 15 0.82 31.59 18.36
N LEU A 16 0.56 32.56 17.49
CA LEU A 16 -0.73 32.76 16.83
C LEU A 16 -0.94 31.84 15.62
N LEU A 17 0.14 31.40 14.96
CA LEU A 17 0.09 30.51 13.79
C LEU A 17 0.08 29.02 14.17
N ARG A 18 0.64 28.64 15.33
CA ARG A 18 0.64 27.27 15.88
C ARG A 18 -0.70 26.51 15.83
N PRO A 19 -1.88 27.12 16.08
CA PRO A 19 -3.17 26.42 16.00
C PRO A 19 -3.55 26.02 14.58
N VAL A 20 -3.11 26.78 13.57
CA VAL A 20 -3.42 26.56 12.14
C VAL A 20 -2.33 25.73 11.44
N GLU A 21 -1.07 25.84 11.88
CA GLU A 21 0.06 25.07 11.34
C GLU A 21 -0.09 23.56 11.52
N ARG A 22 -0.66 23.12 12.66
CA ARG A 22 -0.88 21.70 12.95
C ARG A 22 -1.85 21.03 11.96
N PRO A 23 -3.09 21.50 11.76
CA PRO A 23 -4.02 20.89 10.80
C PRO A 23 -3.52 21.00 9.36
N VAL A 24 -2.90 22.11 8.97
CA VAL A 24 -2.31 22.27 7.62
C VAL A 24 -1.18 21.26 7.39
N GLY A 25 -0.34 21.01 8.40
CA GLY A 25 0.72 19.99 8.33
C GLY A 25 0.18 18.56 8.21
N TYR A 26 -0.96 18.24 8.84
CA TYR A 26 -1.64 16.95 8.63
C TYR A 26 -2.22 16.84 7.23
N LEU A 27 -2.89 17.89 6.75
CA LEU A 27 -3.50 17.91 5.42
C LEU A 27 -2.46 17.79 4.31
N LYS A 28 -1.32 18.48 4.43
CA LYS A 28 -0.19 18.39 3.49
C LYS A 28 0.40 16.98 3.46
N ARG A 29 0.58 16.34 4.62
CA ARG A 29 1.10 14.96 4.68
C ARG A 29 0.11 13.97 4.10
N ALA A 30 -1.17 14.14 4.42
CA ALA A 30 -2.27 13.37 3.86
C ALA A 30 -2.33 13.49 2.33
N SER A 31 -2.24 14.70 1.77
CA SER A 31 -2.28 14.90 0.32
C SER A 31 -1.06 14.31 -0.39
N ILE A 32 0.12 14.39 0.23
CA ILE A 32 1.33 13.72 -0.28
C ILE A 32 1.13 12.19 -0.25
N ALA A 33 0.58 11.64 0.82
CA ALA A 33 0.31 10.21 0.95
C ALA A 33 -0.71 9.71 -0.09
N ALA A 34 -1.79 10.47 -0.30
CA ALA A 34 -2.83 10.21 -1.29
C ALA A 34 -2.29 10.17 -2.73
N TRP A 35 -1.17 10.86 -3.00
CA TRP A 35 -0.57 10.90 -4.32
C TRP A 35 0.24 9.65 -4.65
N PHE A 36 0.70 8.88 -3.66
CA PHE A 36 1.58 7.72 -3.91
C PHE A 36 0.93 6.57 -4.70
N PRO A 37 -0.34 6.18 -4.47
CA PRO A 37 -0.99 5.18 -5.33
C PRO A 37 -1.01 5.63 -6.80
N ILE A 38 -1.30 6.91 -7.06
CA ILE A 38 -1.32 7.49 -8.41
C ILE A 38 0.10 7.53 -9.00
N ARG A 39 1.09 7.95 -8.21
CA ARG A 39 2.50 7.94 -8.60
C ARG A 39 2.98 6.51 -8.90
N GLY A 40 2.48 5.53 -8.17
CA GLY A 40 2.74 4.11 -8.38
C GLY A 40 2.33 3.64 -9.77
N ILE A 41 1.19 4.10 -10.29
CA ILE A 41 0.74 3.82 -11.67
C ILE A 41 1.78 4.31 -12.68
N TRP A 42 2.15 5.58 -12.59
CA TRP A 42 3.11 6.17 -13.52
C TRP A 42 4.49 5.51 -13.42
N TYR A 43 4.93 5.22 -12.20
CA TYR A 43 6.18 4.52 -11.95
C TYR A 43 6.18 3.12 -12.55
N PHE A 44 5.12 2.35 -12.36
CA PHE A 44 4.97 1.00 -12.92
C PHE A 44 4.99 1.04 -14.45
N LEU A 45 4.24 1.96 -15.06
CA LEU A 45 4.18 2.11 -16.52
C LEU A 45 5.51 2.58 -17.14
N ARG A 46 6.26 3.44 -16.44
CA ARG A 46 7.58 3.91 -16.91
C ARG A 46 8.64 2.81 -16.86
N ASN A 47 8.51 1.87 -15.93
CA ASN A 47 9.52 0.84 -15.67
C ASN A 47 9.09 -0.51 -16.27
N LYS A 48 9.50 -0.77 -17.51
CA LYS A 48 9.14 -2.00 -18.25
C LYS A 48 9.57 -3.31 -17.56
N GLU A 49 10.52 -3.25 -16.63
CA GLU A 49 10.97 -4.41 -15.84
C GLU A 49 9.87 -5.00 -14.93
N PHE A 50 8.83 -4.24 -14.60
CA PHE A 50 7.68 -4.73 -13.81
C PHE A 50 6.62 -5.45 -14.66
N TYR A 51 6.62 -5.29 -15.98
CA TYR A 51 5.59 -5.89 -16.85
C TYR A 51 5.61 -7.41 -16.82
N PRO A 52 6.78 -8.09 -16.82
CA PRO A 52 6.83 -9.53 -16.62
C PRO A 52 6.17 -9.99 -15.32
N LEU A 53 6.25 -9.22 -14.22
CA LEU A 53 5.58 -9.57 -12.97
C LEU A 53 4.06 -9.56 -13.12
N PHE A 54 3.51 -8.58 -13.84
CA PHE A 54 2.08 -8.51 -14.13
C PHE A 54 1.62 -9.62 -15.09
N LEU A 55 2.28 -9.77 -16.24
CA LEU A 55 1.89 -10.73 -17.28
C LEU A 55 2.08 -12.19 -16.83
N SER A 56 3.14 -12.48 -16.08
CA SER A 56 3.44 -13.84 -15.61
C SER A 56 2.39 -14.39 -14.64
N ARG A 57 1.61 -13.51 -13.99
CA ARG A 57 0.52 -13.91 -13.09
C ARG A 57 -0.84 -13.89 -13.77
N LEU A 58 -1.05 -13.04 -14.78
CA LEU A 58 -2.31 -12.96 -15.53
C LEU A 58 -2.62 -14.26 -16.30
N LEU A 59 -1.60 -14.90 -16.89
CA LEU A 59 -1.79 -16.14 -17.65
C LEU A 59 -2.19 -17.33 -16.76
N PRO A 60 -1.44 -17.67 -15.68
CA PRO A 60 -1.90 -18.66 -14.70
C PRO A 60 -3.28 -18.33 -14.14
N LEU A 61 -3.58 -17.03 -13.95
CA LEU A 61 -4.88 -16.60 -13.45
C LEU A 61 -6.01 -16.94 -14.39
N SER A 62 -5.82 -16.70 -15.68
CA SER A 62 -6.80 -17.04 -16.70
C SER A 62 -7.00 -18.55 -16.80
N ILE A 63 -5.92 -19.34 -16.74
CA ILE A 63 -5.95 -20.80 -16.84
C ILE A 63 -6.65 -21.43 -15.62
N ILE A 64 -6.28 -21.01 -14.40
CA ILE A 64 -6.88 -21.53 -13.18
C ILE A 64 -8.35 -21.13 -13.10
N SER A 65 -8.70 -19.88 -13.44
CA SER A 65 -10.10 -19.43 -13.45
C SER A 65 -10.94 -20.24 -14.44
N PHE A 66 -10.41 -20.49 -15.64
CA PHE A 66 -11.07 -21.35 -16.63
C PHE A 66 -11.26 -22.78 -16.08
N LEU A 67 -10.21 -23.38 -15.50
CA LEU A 67 -10.27 -24.75 -14.97
C LEU A 67 -11.28 -24.87 -13.81
N VAL A 68 -11.29 -23.91 -12.88
CA VAL A 68 -12.23 -23.88 -11.75
C VAL A 68 -13.66 -23.80 -12.26
N TYR A 69 -13.97 -22.85 -13.16
CA TYR A 69 -15.31 -22.77 -13.71
C TYR A 69 -15.69 -23.98 -14.55
N PHE A 70 -14.77 -24.53 -15.34
CA PHE A 70 -15.02 -25.75 -16.11
C PHE A 70 -15.42 -26.92 -15.20
N ILE A 71 -14.71 -27.14 -14.09
CA ILE A 71 -15.03 -28.18 -13.10
C ILE A 71 -16.38 -27.89 -12.44
N LEU A 72 -16.62 -26.66 -11.97
CA LEU A 72 -17.87 -26.32 -11.28
C LEU A 72 -19.09 -26.44 -12.23
N PHE A 73 -18.99 -25.97 -13.47
CA PHE A 73 -20.06 -26.14 -14.45
C PHE A 73 -20.26 -27.59 -14.88
N THR A 74 -19.22 -28.42 -14.86
CA THR A 74 -19.35 -29.85 -15.20
C THR A 74 -20.02 -30.63 -14.07
N PHE A 75 -19.64 -30.39 -12.81
CA PHE A 75 -20.03 -31.23 -11.68
C PHE A 75 -21.07 -30.61 -10.73
N ALA A 76 -21.02 -29.30 -10.49
CA ALA A 76 -21.90 -28.61 -9.53
C ALA A 76 -23.18 -28.06 -10.18
N PHE A 77 -23.09 -27.56 -11.42
CA PHE A 77 -24.21 -26.92 -12.10
C PHE A 77 -25.44 -27.82 -12.22
N LEU A 78 -25.29 -29.06 -12.69
CA LEU A 78 -26.44 -29.92 -12.94
C LEU A 78 -27.18 -30.32 -11.64
N PRO A 79 -26.49 -30.73 -10.55
CA PRO A 79 -27.13 -30.92 -9.24
C PRO A 79 -27.80 -29.65 -8.69
N GLN A 80 -27.15 -28.48 -8.78
CA GLN A 80 -27.69 -27.22 -8.27
C GLN A 80 -28.93 -26.78 -9.07
N PHE A 81 -28.87 -26.90 -10.39
CA PHE A 81 -30.00 -26.63 -11.27
C PHE A 81 -31.19 -27.54 -10.95
N ALA A 82 -30.96 -28.85 -10.80
CA ALA A 82 -32.01 -29.79 -10.46
C ALA A 82 -32.69 -29.44 -9.12
N LEU A 83 -31.92 -29.08 -8.09
CA LEU A 83 -32.45 -28.65 -6.80
C LEU A 83 -33.28 -27.36 -6.92
N LEU A 84 -32.76 -26.35 -7.63
CA LEU A 84 -33.44 -25.06 -7.80
C LEU A 84 -34.69 -25.17 -8.69
N ALA A 85 -34.71 -26.09 -9.66
CA ALA A 85 -35.83 -26.32 -10.55
C ALA A 85 -37.10 -26.75 -9.81
N ILE A 86 -36.95 -27.44 -8.67
CA ILE A 86 -38.06 -27.83 -7.80
C ILE A 86 -38.83 -26.60 -7.28
N PHE A 87 -38.12 -25.50 -6.98
CA PHE A 87 -38.71 -24.32 -6.35
C PHE A 87 -38.98 -23.17 -7.34
N HIS A 88 -38.13 -23.00 -8.36
CA HIS A 88 -38.12 -21.80 -9.22
C HIS A 88 -38.53 -22.08 -10.67
N GLY A 89 -38.82 -23.34 -11.03
CA GLY A 89 -39.25 -23.73 -12.37
C GLY A 89 -38.28 -23.27 -13.47
N TRP A 90 -38.80 -22.59 -14.50
CA TRP A 90 -37.99 -22.11 -15.63
C TRP A 90 -36.91 -21.09 -15.24
N GLY A 91 -37.09 -20.32 -14.16
CA GLY A 91 -36.08 -19.37 -13.69
C GLY A 91 -34.87 -20.01 -13.00
N ALA A 92 -34.92 -21.32 -12.72
CA ALA A 92 -33.89 -22.02 -11.95
C ALA A 92 -32.52 -22.03 -12.63
N TRP A 93 -32.46 -22.05 -13.97
CA TRP A 93 -31.17 -22.08 -14.67
C TRP A 93 -30.39 -20.77 -14.47
N VAL A 94 -31.06 -19.62 -14.46
CA VAL A 94 -30.41 -18.31 -14.21
C VAL A 94 -29.83 -18.28 -12.80
N ASN A 95 -30.63 -18.70 -11.81
CA ASN A 95 -30.19 -18.76 -10.42
C ASN A 95 -29.04 -19.75 -10.21
N ALA A 96 -29.09 -20.91 -10.87
CA ALA A 96 -28.00 -21.90 -10.83
C ALA A 96 -26.72 -21.35 -11.45
N VAL A 97 -26.79 -20.66 -12.59
CA VAL A 97 -25.62 -19.99 -13.20
C VAL A 97 -25.03 -18.97 -12.22
N VAL A 98 -25.85 -18.11 -11.62
CA VAL A 98 -25.37 -17.10 -10.66
C VAL A 98 -24.72 -17.76 -9.44
N LEU A 99 -25.30 -18.84 -8.92
CA LEU A 99 -24.75 -19.60 -7.79
C LEU A 99 -23.37 -20.20 -8.12
N VAL A 100 -23.25 -20.90 -9.25
CA VAL A 100 -21.98 -21.47 -9.73
C VAL A 100 -20.93 -20.39 -9.95
N LEU A 101 -21.33 -19.27 -10.56
CA LEU A 101 -20.44 -18.13 -10.78
C LEU A 101 -19.94 -17.54 -9.47
N GLY A 102 -20.82 -17.41 -8.47
CA GLY A 102 -20.50 -16.93 -7.12
C GLY A 102 -19.58 -17.87 -6.36
N GLU A 103 -19.86 -19.18 -6.35
CA GLU A 103 -18.99 -20.20 -5.75
C GLU A 103 -17.61 -20.20 -6.41
N GLY A 104 -17.57 -20.16 -7.75
CA GLY A 104 -16.33 -20.10 -8.49
C GLY A 104 -15.54 -18.83 -8.17
N LEU A 105 -16.20 -17.69 -8.00
CA LEU A 105 -15.55 -16.44 -7.59
C LEU A 105 -14.89 -16.57 -6.21
N VAL A 106 -15.55 -17.21 -5.24
CA VAL A 106 -14.98 -17.45 -3.91
C VAL A 106 -13.75 -18.36 -3.98
N VAL A 107 -13.82 -19.45 -4.77
CA VAL A 107 -12.71 -20.38 -4.95
C VAL A 107 -11.52 -19.71 -5.66
N ILE A 108 -11.79 -19.00 -6.76
CA ILE A 108 -10.83 -18.21 -7.53
C ILE A 108 -10.15 -17.21 -6.58
N GLN A 109 -10.92 -16.39 -5.87
CA GLN A 109 -10.36 -15.37 -4.98
C GLN A 109 -9.45 -15.99 -3.91
N GLY A 110 -9.86 -17.09 -3.28
CA GLY A 110 -9.04 -17.80 -2.28
C GLY A 110 -7.72 -18.32 -2.85
N LEU A 111 -7.74 -18.93 -4.04
CA LEU A 111 -6.53 -19.43 -4.71
C LEU A 111 -5.60 -18.29 -5.15
N PHE A 112 -6.15 -17.18 -5.65
CA PHE A 112 -5.36 -16.07 -6.17
C PHE A 112 -4.74 -15.22 -5.08
N GLU A 113 -5.53 -14.84 -4.09
CA GLU A 113 -5.09 -13.93 -3.03
C GLU A 113 -3.97 -14.56 -2.19
N GLY A 114 -4.08 -15.86 -1.89
CA GLY A 114 -3.14 -16.57 -1.03
C GLY A 114 -1.80 -16.93 -1.68
N PHE A 115 -1.78 -17.33 -2.96
CA PHE A 115 -0.57 -17.91 -3.58
C PHE A 115 0.10 -16.99 -4.61
N PHE A 116 -0.66 -16.32 -5.47
CA PHE A 116 -0.09 -15.62 -6.63
C PHE A 116 0.02 -14.12 -6.41
N VAL A 117 -1.02 -13.53 -5.83
CA VAL A 117 -1.15 -12.08 -5.71
C VAL A 117 -0.21 -11.55 -4.63
N ASP A 118 -0.17 -12.17 -3.44
CA ASP A 118 0.66 -11.69 -2.34
C ASP A 118 2.16 -11.75 -2.69
N GLU A 119 2.64 -12.86 -3.26
CA GLU A 119 4.02 -12.98 -3.77
C GLU A 119 4.36 -11.87 -4.78
N CYS A 120 3.47 -11.62 -5.75
CA CYS A 120 3.69 -10.61 -6.77
C CYS A 120 3.74 -9.19 -6.17
N ARG A 121 2.88 -8.88 -5.18
CA ARG A 121 2.93 -7.61 -4.46
C ARG A 121 4.24 -7.44 -3.68
N VAL A 122 4.74 -8.51 -3.04
CA VAL A 122 6.06 -8.50 -2.39
C VAL A 122 7.15 -8.20 -3.41
N ASP A 123 7.14 -8.87 -4.56
CA ASP A 123 8.16 -8.68 -5.61
C ASP A 123 8.16 -7.24 -6.15
N VAL A 124 6.98 -6.68 -6.42
CA VAL A 124 6.85 -5.29 -6.88
C VAL A 124 7.32 -4.31 -5.81
N PHE A 125 6.97 -4.54 -4.55
CA PHE A 125 7.38 -3.69 -3.43
C PHE A 125 8.90 -3.74 -3.21
N ASP A 126 9.48 -4.94 -3.11
CA ASP A 126 10.92 -5.14 -2.87
C ASP A 126 11.76 -4.61 -4.07
N ALA A 127 11.33 -4.85 -5.32
CA ALA A 127 12.00 -4.29 -6.51
C ALA A 127 11.94 -2.76 -6.54
N THR A 128 10.83 -2.18 -6.08
CA THR A 128 10.71 -0.71 -5.98
C THR A 128 11.70 -0.16 -4.96
N LEU A 129 11.86 -0.80 -3.79
CA LEU A 129 12.84 -0.40 -2.79
C LEU A 129 14.28 -0.49 -3.32
N ILE A 130 14.64 -1.57 -4.02
CA ILE A 130 15.97 -1.73 -4.63
C ILE A 130 16.25 -0.58 -5.60
N LYS A 131 15.26 -0.25 -6.45
CA LYS A 131 15.40 0.80 -7.44
C LYS A 131 15.50 2.21 -6.84
N GLU A 132 14.87 2.44 -5.70
CA GLU A 132 15.01 3.68 -4.91
C GLU A 132 16.18 3.60 -3.90
N SER A 133 17.23 2.82 -4.20
CA SER A 133 18.47 2.74 -3.43
C SER A 133 18.31 2.25 -1.97
N GLN A 134 17.26 1.47 -1.69
CA GLN A 134 17.03 0.83 -0.39
C GLN A 134 17.36 -0.67 -0.41
N THR A 135 18.34 -1.09 -1.21
CA THR A 135 18.76 -2.50 -1.34
C THR A 135 19.16 -3.12 0.00
N GLU A 136 19.82 -2.33 0.86
CA GLU A 136 20.25 -2.76 2.20
C GLU A 136 19.10 -3.21 3.10
N LEU A 137 17.89 -2.68 2.88
CA LEU A 137 16.71 -3.05 3.65
C LEU A 137 16.15 -4.43 3.22
N VAL A 138 16.32 -4.77 1.94
CA VAL A 138 15.80 -6.02 1.34
C VAL A 138 16.80 -7.17 1.48
N ALA A 139 18.10 -6.89 1.37
CA ALA A 139 19.17 -7.89 1.33
C ALA A 139 19.17 -8.91 2.48
N PRO A 140 18.85 -8.54 3.75
CA PRO A 140 18.82 -9.53 4.85
C PRO A 140 17.68 -10.55 4.74
N HIS A 141 16.62 -10.23 4.01
CA HIS A 141 15.36 -10.99 3.99
C HIS A 141 15.15 -11.78 2.69
N ARG A 142 16.09 -11.67 1.74
CA ARG A 142 15.95 -12.23 0.39
C ARG A 142 17.31 -12.39 -0.28
N ILE A 143 17.48 -13.47 -1.03
CA ILE A 143 18.66 -13.65 -1.87
C ILE A 143 18.63 -12.61 -2.99
N LEU A 144 19.71 -11.84 -3.14
CA LEU A 144 19.84 -10.85 -4.21
C LEU A 144 20.95 -11.24 -5.18
N PHE A 145 20.71 -11.05 -6.47
CA PHE A 145 21.70 -11.24 -7.53
C PHE A 145 22.21 -9.86 -7.99
N PRO A 146 23.31 -9.35 -7.42
CA PRO A 146 23.79 -7.99 -7.69
C PRO A 146 24.18 -7.76 -9.15
N ASP A 147 24.58 -8.82 -9.87
CA ASP A 147 24.97 -8.75 -11.29
C ASP A 147 23.77 -8.71 -12.26
N ALA A 148 22.54 -8.79 -11.75
CA ALA A 148 21.35 -8.81 -12.59
C ALA A 148 21.07 -7.41 -13.19
N PRO A 149 20.63 -7.32 -14.46
CA PRO A 149 20.54 -6.05 -15.18
C PRO A 149 19.37 -5.14 -14.76
N THR A 150 18.45 -5.63 -13.91
CA THR A 150 17.19 -4.96 -13.55
C THR A 150 16.82 -5.30 -12.12
N ALA A 151 16.20 -4.38 -11.38
CA ALA A 151 15.84 -4.57 -9.97
C ALA A 151 14.93 -5.79 -9.77
N VAL A 152 14.02 -6.06 -10.71
CA VAL A 152 13.14 -7.24 -10.67
C VAL A 152 13.92 -8.55 -10.82
N LYS A 153 14.94 -8.59 -11.69
CA LYS A 153 15.78 -9.79 -11.88
C LYS A 153 16.80 -9.98 -10.76
N MET A 154 17.13 -8.92 -10.01
CA MET A 154 17.96 -9.03 -8.81
C MET A 154 17.24 -9.82 -7.70
N LEU A 155 15.92 -9.90 -7.73
CA LEU A 155 15.14 -10.60 -6.71
C LEU A 155 15.25 -12.13 -6.87
N GLY A 156 15.92 -12.79 -5.91
CA GLY A 156 15.90 -14.24 -5.73
C GLY A 156 14.71 -14.71 -4.89
N LYS A 157 14.78 -15.91 -4.30
CA LYS A 157 13.73 -16.38 -3.38
C LYS A 157 13.85 -15.69 -2.01
N PRO A 158 12.74 -15.33 -1.34
CA PRO A 158 12.75 -14.84 0.04
C PRO A 158 13.37 -15.89 0.99
N THR A 159 14.22 -15.45 1.93
CA THR A 159 14.82 -16.31 2.97
C THR A 159 13.95 -16.36 4.22
N THR A 160 13.18 -15.31 4.47
CA THR A 160 12.16 -15.22 5.53
C THR A 160 10.76 -15.24 4.91
N PRO A 161 9.72 -15.68 5.64
CA PRO A 161 8.34 -15.57 5.19
C PRO A 161 8.03 -14.14 4.73
N ALA A 162 7.68 -13.99 3.45
CA ALA A 162 7.38 -12.71 2.85
C ALA A 162 5.89 -12.65 2.60
N ALA A 163 5.18 -11.89 3.44
CA ALA A 163 3.79 -11.55 3.22
C ALA A 163 3.70 -10.05 2.93
N PHE A 164 3.02 -9.66 1.86
CA PHE A 164 2.75 -8.24 1.60
C PHE A 164 1.71 -7.74 2.60
N THR A 165 0.64 -8.52 2.80
CA THR A 165 -0.36 -8.27 3.86
C THR A 165 -0.69 -9.56 4.61
N PRO A 166 -0.81 -9.53 5.95
CA PRO A 166 -1.21 -10.70 6.70
C PRO A 166 -2.68 -11.02 6.39
N TRP A 167 -2.94 -12.26 5.97
CA TRP A 167 -4.30 -12.76 5.83
C TRP A 167 -5.00 -12.70 7.19
N SER A 168 -6.21 -12.15 7.22
CA SER A 168 -6.90 -11.89 8.48
C SER A 168 -8.40 -12.04 8.30
N MET A 169 -9.00 -12.99 9.03
CA MET A 169 -10.45 -13.17 9.09
C MET A 169 -11.20 -11.96 9.61
N ILE A 170 -10.50 -11.12 10.38
CA ILE A 170 -11.02 -9.84 10.83
C ILE A 170 -11.28 -8.91 9.62
N GLN A 171 -10.63 -9.07 8.46
CA GLN A 171 -10.92 -8.33 7.22
C GLN A 171 -12.33 -8.61 6.72
N ILE A 172 -12.64 -9.90 6.61
CA ILE A 172 -13.96 -10.34 6.14
C ILE A 172 -15.04 -9.93 7.14
N ILE A 173 -14.79 -10.09 8.44
CA ILE A 173 -15.76 -9.71 9.48
C ILE A 173 -16.00 -8.19 9.47
N GLU A 174 -14.94 -7.36 9.45
CA GLU A 174 -15.11 -5.90 9.38
C GLU A 174 -15.86 -5.49 8.10
N LEU A 175 -15.55 -6.11 6.96
CA LEU A 175 -16.26 -5.86 5.70
C LEU A 175 -17.75 -6.12 5.84
N ILE A 176 -18.14 -7.27 6.41
CA ILE A 176 -19.55 -7.63 6.65
C ILE A 176 -20.22 -6.64 7.61
N VAL A 177 -19.52 -6.24 8.68
CA VAL A 177 -20.03 -5.30 9.69
C VAL A 177 -20.21 -3.89 9.12
N PHE A 178 -19.32 -3.44 8.23
CA PHE A 178 -19.40 -2.11 7.62
C PHE A 178 -20.23 -2.08 6.33
N LEU A 179 -20.57 -3.23 5.73
CA LEU A 179 -21.39 -3.31 4.53
C LEU A 179 -22.73 -2.54 4.66
N PRO A 180 -23.49 -2.66 5.78
CA PRO A 180 -24.76 -1.94 5.96
C PRO A 180 -24.63 -0.42 5.93
N LEU A 181 -23.43 0.13 6.11
CA LEU A 181 -23.20 1.57 6.03
C LEU A 181 -23.61 2.13 4.67
N ASN A 182 -23.50 1.34 3.60
CA ASN A 182 -23.91 1.74 2.24
C ASN A 182 -25.42 1.99 2.10
N PHE A 183 -26.26 1.54 3.05
CA PHE A 183 -27.69 1.85 3.04
C PHE A 183 -28.00 3.28 3.47
N VAL A 184 -27.03 4.01 4.04
CA VAL A 184 -27.17 5.44 4.36
C VAL A 184 -26.90 6.26 3.10
N PRO A 185 -27.91 6.96 2.53
CA PRO A 185 -27.71 7.75 1.32
C PRO A 185 -26.64 8.82 1.51
N VAL A 186 -25.88 9.11 0.44
CA VAL A 186 -24.83 10.16 0.37
C VAL A 186 -23.60 9.91 1.25
N VAL A 187 -23.77 9.56 2.52
CA VAL A 187 -22.67 9.43 3.50
C VAL A 187 -22.15 7.99 3.60
N GLY A 188 -23.00 7.01 3.35
CA GLY A 188 -22.70 5.60 3.55
C GLY A 188 -21.49 5.11 2.76
N THR A 189 -21.54 5.27 1.44
CA THR A 189 -20.48 4.81 0.55
C THR A 189 -19.15 5.53 0.76
N PRO A 190 -19.08 6.87 0.87
CA PRO A 190 -17.82 7.54 1.21
C PRO A 190 -17.22 7.07 2.54
N ALA A 191 -18.05 6.91 3.58
CA ALA A 191 -17.59 6.44 4.87
C ALA A 191 -17.07 4.99 4.79
N PHE A 192 -17.77 4.11 4.06
CA PHE A 192 -17.34 2.73 3.82
C PHE A 192 -15.98 2.69 3.10
N ILE A 193 -15.80 3.52 2.06
CA ILE A 193 -14.54 3.61 1.31
C ILE A 193 -13.41 4.11 2.23
N ILE A 194 -13.65 5.14 3.04
CA ILE A 194 -12.61 5.69 3.92
C ILE A 194 -12.23 4.69 5.02
N ILE A 195 -13.20 4.01 5.63
CA ILE A 195 -12.96 3.04 6.72
C ILE A 195 -12.17 1.84 6.18
N THR A 196 -12.64 1.22 5.10
CA THR A 196 -12.00 0.05 4.49
C THR A 196 -10.64 0.44 3.88
N GLY A 197 -10.57 1.58 3.20
CA GLY A 197 -9.33 2.14 2.67
C GLY A 197 -8.29 2.39 3.75
N THR A 198 -8.67 2.96 4.90
CA THR A 198 -7.75 3.16 6.03
C THR A 198 -7.05 1.88 6.46
N ARG A 199 -7.74 0.75 6.40
CA ARG A 199 -7.13 -0.55 6.70
C ARG A 199 -6.11 -0.95 5.64
N LEU A 200 -6.49 -0.89 4.36
CA LEU A 200 -5.59 -1.17 3.24
C LEU A 200 -4.32 -0.31 3.32
N GLY A 201 -4.46 0.97 3.63
CA GLY A 201 -3.33 1.87 3.81
C GLY A 201 -2.39 1.41 4.92
N LYS A 202 -2.91 1.09 6.12
CA LYS A 202 -2.09 0.57 7.23
C LYS A 202 -1.36 -0.72 6.86
N LEU A 203 -2.00 -1.58 6.06
CA LEU A 203 -1.43 -2.84 5.61
C LEU A 203 -0.41 -2.69 4.48
N ALA A 204 -0.47 -1.62 3.69
CA ALA A 204 0.44 -1.37 2.56
C ALA A 204 1.92 -1.29 2.97
N HIS A 205 2.21 -0.97 4.25
CA HIS A 205 3.54 -0.91 4.82
C HIS A 205 3.88 -2.10 5.73
N TYR A 206 3.04 -3.14 5.77
CA TYR A 206 3.29 -4.33 6.59
C TYR A 206 4.63 -4.98 6.24
N ARG A 207 4.90 -5.19 4.95
CA ARG A 207 6.20 -5.69 4.45
C ARG A 207 7.36 -4.81 4.90
N TRP A 208 7.24 -3.49 4.80
CA TRP A 208 8.28 -2.54 5.24
C TRP A 208 8.60 -2.67 6.73
N PHE A 209 7.59 -2.81 7.59
CA PHE A 209 7.80 -3.03 9.02
C PHE A 209 8.57 -4.32 9.30
N HIS A 210 8.27 -5.38 8.55
CA HIS A 210 8.98 -6.65 8.64
C HIS A 210 10.44 -6.53 8.16
N LEU A 211 10.68 -5.86 7.03
CA LEU A 211 12.04 -5.64 6.52
C LEU A 211 12.90 -4.82 7.50
N ARG A 212 12.29 -3.92 8.27
CA ARG A 212 12.96 -3.18 9.35
C ARG A 212 13.13 -3.96 10.64
N GLY A 213 12.59 -5.18 10.75
CA GLY A 213 12.62 -5.98 11.97
C GLY A 213 11.85 -5.35 13.14
N LEU A 214 10.84 -4.51 12.89
CA LEU A 214 10.11 -3.83 13.96
C LEU A 214 9.26 -4.81 14.77
N SER A 215 9.23 -4.61 16.09
CA SER A 215 8.25 -5.27 16.95
C SER A 215 6.82 -4.78 16.65
N LYS A 216 5.81 -5.58 17.02
CA LYS A 216 4.39 -5.21 16.87
C LYS A 216 4.06 -3.87 17.53
N LYS A 217 4.73 -3.53 18.65
CA LYS A 217 4.54 -2.27 19.37
C LYS A 217 5.10 -1.10 18.58
N GLU A 218 6.29 -1.24 18.02
CA GLU A 218 6.94 -0.21 17.20
C GLU A 218 6.19 0.03 15.89
N ALA A 219 5.78 -1.03 15.20
CA ALA A 219 4.95 -0.93 14.01
C ALA A 219 3.63 -0.18 14.29
N LYS A 220 2.97 -0.48 15.42
CA LYS A 220 1.77 0.25 15.85
C LYS A 220 2.04 1.73 16.12
N ASN A 221 3.21 2.07 16.67
CA ASN A 221 3.59 3.45 16.91
C ASN A 221 3.87 4.22 15.61
N GLU A 222 4.55 3.59 14.64
CA GLU A 222 4.76 4.14 13.29
C GLU A 222 3.42 4.38 12.58
N ILE A 223 2.49 3.41 12.66
CA ILE A 223 1.14 3.56 12.12
C ILE A 223 0.41 4.74 12.78
N ARG A 224 0.47 4.85 14.11
CA ARG A 224 -0.20 5.93 14.86
C ARG A 224 0.34 7.30 14.46
N ALA A 225 1.65 7.44 14.33
CA ALA A 225 2.30 8.69 13.96
C ALA A 225 1.87 9.22 12.58
N ARG A 226 1.46 8.30 11.67
CA ARG A 226 1.11 8.59 10.28
C ARG A 226 -0.33 8.20 9.94
N THR A 227 -1.22 8.16 10.93
CA THR A 227 -2.60 7.66 10.75
C THR A 227 -3.30 8.33 9.56
N TRP A 228 -3.23 9.66 9.46
CA TRP A 228 -3.84 10.41 8.36
C TRP A 228 -3.23 10.10 6.99
N GLU A 229 -1.92 9.85 6.92
CA GLU A 229 -1.26 9.46 5.67
C GLU A 229 -1.79 8.11 5.21
N TYR A 230 -1.91 7.14 6.12
CA TYR A 230 -2.47 5.82 5.82
C TYR A 230 -3.95 5.85 5.42
N VAL A 231 -4.77 6.69 6.08
CA VAL A 231 -6.18 6.89 5.72
C VAL A 231 -6.28 7.30 4.25
N TRP A 232 -5.55 8.32 3.84
CA TRP A 232 -5.68 8.89 2.50
C TRP A 232 -4.97 8.09 1.41
N PHE A 233 -3.81 7.50 1.70
CA PHE A 233 -3.18 6.53 0.80
C PHE A 233 -4.15 5.38 0.50
N GLY A 234 -4.72 4.79 1.56
CA GLY A 234 -5.60 3.64 1.44
C GLY A 234 -6.96 3.97 0.82
N THR A 235 -7.48 5.18 1.05
CA THR A 235 -8.70 5.67 0.39
C THR A 235 -8.51 5.74 -1.13
N VAL A 236 -7.41 6.35 -1.60
CA VAL A 236 -7.13 6.43 -3.04
C VAL A 236 -6.86 5.06 -3.64
N ALA A 237 -6.08 4.22 -2.95
CA ALA A 237 -5.85 2.83 -3.37
C ALA A 237 -7.17 2.06 -3.54
N MET A 238 -8.06 2.14 -2.56
CA MET A 238 -9.37 1.48 -2.63
C MET A 238 -10.20 1.99 -3.80
N ILE A 239 -10.25 3.31 -4.04
CA ILE A 239 -10.99 3.88 -5.17
C ILE A 239 -10.45 3.36 -6.51
N LEU A 240 -9.13 3.24 -6.65
CA LEU A 240 -8.51 2.68 -7.85
C LEU A 240 -8.88 1.19 -8.01
N GLU A 241 -8.82 0.41 -6.93
CA GLU A 241 -9.17 -1.01 -6.94
C GLU A 241 -10.67 -1.29 -7.21
N LEU A 242 -11.55 -0.31 -6.99
CA LEU A 242 -12.97 -0.40 -7.36
C LEU A 242 -13.19 -0.42 -8.88
N ILE A 243 -12.20 -0.02 -9.69
CA ILE A 243 -12.33 -0.05 -11.15
C ILE A 243 -12.26 -1.52 -11.61
N PRO A 244 -13.37 -2.09 -12.12
CA PRO A 244 -13.41 -3.49 -12.53
C PRO A 244 -12.42 -3.74 -13.67
N VAL A 245 -11.97 -4.99 -13.81
CA VAL A 245 -10.95 -5.46 -14.78
C VAL A 245 -9.53 -4.94 -14.50
N LEU A 246 -9.39 -3.68 -14.05
CA LEU A 246 -8.11 -3.06 -13.72
C LEU A 246 -7.68 -3.25 -12.26
N SER A 247 -8.50 -3.90 -11.43
CA SER A 247 -8.22 -4.09 -10.00
C SER A 247 -6.85 -4.72 -9.75
N PHE A 248 -6.49 -5.81 -10.47
CA PHE A 248 -5.17 -6.45 -10.33
C PHE A 248 -4.02 -5.54 -10.77
N PHE A 249 -4.23 -4.72 -11.80
CA PHE A 249 -3.24 -3.73 -12.22
C PHE A 249 -3.06 -2.66 -11.13
N PHE A 250 -4.15 -2.06 -10.67
CA PHE A 250 -4.11 -1.03 -9.64
C PHE A 250 -3.52 -1.53 -8.33
N LEU A 251 -3.77 -2.79 -8.01
CA LEU A 251 -3.20 -3.47 -6.87
C LEU A 251 -1.67 -3.53 -6.92
N LEU A 252 -1.08 -3.98 -8.03
CA LEU A 252 0.38 -4.00 -8.19
C LEU A 252 0.95 -2.58 -8.23
N THR A 253 0.30 -1.64 -8.92
CA THR A 253 0.76 -0.25 -8.96
C THR A 253 0.70 0.42 -7.59
N THR A 254 -0.28 0.07 -6.75
CA THR A 254 -0.39 0.55 -5.37
C THR A 254 0.71 -0.04 -4.51
N SER A 255 1.08 -1.32 -4.70
CA SER A 255 2.27 -1.91 -4.03
C SER A 255 3.55 -1.17 -4.42
N ALA A 256 3.73 -0.79 -5.70
CA ALA A 256 4.84 0.07 -6.11
C ALA A 256 4.76 1.46 -5.45
N GLY A 257 3.57 2.06 -5.39
CA GLY A 257 3.32 3.32 -4.70
C GLY A 257 3.67 3.27 -3.20
N ALA A 258 3.35 2.17 -2.52
CA ALA A 258 3.73 1.92 -1.14
C ALA A 258 5.25 1.78 -1.00
N GLY A 259 5.92 1.10 -1.95
CA GLY A 259 7.38 1.00 -1.99
C GLY A 259 8.06 2.36 -2.14
N LEU A 260 7.58 3.19 -3.06
CA LEU A 260 8.05 4.58 -3.24
C LEU A 260 7.86 5.42 -1.98
N TRP A 261 6.73 5.22 -1.30
CA TRP A 261 6.44 5.93 -0.05
C TRP A 261 7.38 5.49 1.07
N ALA A 262 7.58 4.18 1.25
CA ALA A 262 8.53 3.62 2.20
C ALA A 262 9.96 4.11 1.95
N ALA A 263 10.41 4.10 0.68
CA ALA A 263 11.73 4.61 0.30
C ALA A 263 11.91 6.08 0.68
N ARG A 264 10.90 6.93 0.39
CA ARG A 264 10.94 8.33 0.81
C ARG A 264 11.04 8.47 2.33
N ILE A 265 10.32 7.66 3.10
CA ILE A 265 10.41 7.71 4.57
C ILE A 265 11.82 7.35 5.04
N GLU A 266 12.44 6.32 4.46
CA GLU A 266 13.80 5.94 4.78
C GLU A 266 14.81 7.04 4.42
N ASP A 267 14.68 7.67 3.26
CA ASP A 267 15.54 8.78 2.85
C ASP A 267 15.40 10.00 3.77
N GLU A 268 14.17 10.35 4.15
CA GLU A 268 13.93 11.42 5.12
C GLU A 268 14.54 11.10 6.49
N LYS A 269 14.54 9.82 6.92
CA LYS A 269 15.18 9.37 8.15
C LYS A 269 16.70 9.45 8.06
N LYS A 270 17.30 8.96 6.96
CA LYS A 270 18.75 9.03 6.71
C LYS A 270 19.23 10.47 6.71
N LYS A 271 18.54 11.37 6.00
CA LYS A 271 18.87 12.81 5.98
C LYS A 271 18.85 13.44 7.37
N ARG A 272 17.79 13.21 8.16
CA ARG A 272 17.71 13.72 9.54
C ARG A 272 18.81 13.18 10.44
N ALA A 273 19.20 11.91 10.27
CA ALA A 273 20.30 11.33 11.02
C ALA A 273 21.63 12.00 10.66
N VAL A 274 21.87 12.27 9.37
CA VAL A 274 23.06 13.00 8.89
C VAL A 274 23.06 14.44 9.41
N ASP A 275 21.94 15.16 9.32
CA ASP A 275 21.83 16.55 9.80
C ASP A 275 22.11 16.63 11.32
N ALA A 276 21.63 15.66 12.10
CA ALA A 276 21.89 15.58 13.53
C ALA A 276 23.37 15.31 13.86
N LEU A 277 24.11 14.65 12.97
CA LEU A 277 25.55 14.40 13.14
C LEU A 277 26.41 15.61 12.72
N ILE A 278 25.94 16.43 11.78
CA ILE A 278 26.68 17.60 11.27
C ILE A 278 26.62 18.79 12.24
N GLY A 279 25.59 18.89 13.10
CA GLY A 279 25.43 19.99 14.06
C GLY A 279 25.12 21.35 13.39
N GLU A 280 24.80 22.39 14.19
CA GLU A 280 24.65 23.75 13.64
C GLU A 280 25.98 24.25 13.05
N PRO A 281 25.95 25.02 11.94
CA PRO A 281 27.17 25.54 11.33
C PRO A 281 27.99 26.34 12.35
N LEU A 282 29.29 26.04 12.43
CA LEU A 282 30.23 26.78 13.29
C LEU A 282 30.11 28.29 13.00
N PRO A 283 30.03 29.15 14.04
CA PRO A 283 30.02 30.58 13.83
C PRO A 283 31.27 30.98 13.04
N PRO A 284 31.17 32.00 12.15
CA PRO A 284 32.33 32.48 11.41
C PRO A 284 33.46 32.83 12.38
N PRO A 285 34.73 32.52 12.04
CA PRO A 285 35.86 32.85 12.90
C PRO A 285 35.84 34.35 13.19
N PRO A 286 36.21 34.76 14.42
CA PRO A 286 36.24 36.18 14.78
C PRO A 286 37.11 36.95 13.78
N PRO A 287 36.73 38.20 13.42
CA PRO A 287 37.57 39.06 12.59
C PRO A 287 38.98 39.13 13.18
N TYR A 288 39.99 38.98 12.33
CA TYR A 288 41.38 39.12 12.73
C TYR A 288 41.61 40.57 13.17
N GLU A 289 41.75 40.80 14.48
CA GLU A 289 42.20 42.07 15.04
C GLU A 289 43.72 42.01 15.17
N ASP A 290 44.43 42.81 14.37
CA ASP A 290 45.84 43.10 14.57
C ASP A 290 45.98 43.88 15.88
N ASP A 291 46.63 43.29 16.89
CA ASP A 291 47.04 44.00 18.10
C ASP A 291 48.07 45.08 17.71
N PRO A 292 47.77 46.39 17.88
CA PRO A 292 48.76 47.42 17.64
C PRO A 292 49.81 47.38 18.77
N VAL A 293 51.06 47.12 18.36
CA VAL A 293 52.28 47.15 19.21
C VAL A 293 52.58 48.55 19.71
#